data_AF-A0A7L4P2P6-F1
#
_entry.id   AF-A0A7L4P2P6-F1
#
_cell.length_a   1.000
_cell.length_b   1.000
_cell.length_c   1.000
_cell.angle_alpha   90.00
_cell.angle_beta   90.00
_cell.angle_gamma   90.00
#
_symmetry.space_group_name_H-M   'P 1'
#
loop_
_entity.id
_entity.type
_entity.pdbx_description
1 polymer ?
#
loop_
_entity_poly.entity_id
_entity_poly.type
_entity_poly.pdbx_seq_one_letter_code
_entity_poly.pdbx_strand_id
1 'polypeptide(L)'
;MSTVTQSTQTGHQNGLNIGDMITTFKGIADNPVSKYLLSRTLDYCEADGANRLEVCLDLYLGNRETACRKCKIVSKFVNYIINTGASSFGVSQEELKTTMEDKYWAKGLSSVIKGIAIFGVKKPFTPGAPFQVVWNLSRACNMKCVHCYENAGRKDEDELNTQQINDGLETMAKAGVTSIAFSGGEPSIHPHILDFIDKTNELGMFAAMATNGYTLSKEGVCEKFVENGLQFVQISVDGLQAETHDSFRGINGAWDKAIHAVENCVNYNDLFVEVATTVTEHNIQEIPEMIDFMRDKGVDWFMIYNFIPTGNGENIASMDISPKKRLKLLETAYDENAEGEMQVLSTAPQYAMVAESLVSDGNQVIPTHFYNPEYDGFLIKQLADFIGGCGAGRFYMSVEPNGDLYPCVFFPHDSALKLGNLMEDDFEEVWKDNQLLSKLRNKEILKGHCGDCESHNICGGCRARAYNYFGDILAPDPGCINNNKEWNKIRSHLPKETKQLNDGSLFIDLNSK
;
A
#
# COMPACT_ATOMS: atom_id res chain seq x y z
N MET A 1 -8.65 0.47 -35.77
CA MET A 1 -9.42 1.55 -36.42
C MET A 1 -10.88 1.40 -36.05
N SER A 2 -11.32 2.13 -35.02
CA SER A 2 -12.69 2.58 -34.79
C SER A 2 -12.59 3.76 -33.83
N THR A 3 -12.43 4.95 -34.41
CA THR A 3 -12.39 6.26 -33.78
C THR A 3 -13.73 6.59 -33.15
N VAL A 4 -13.76 6.75 -31.82
CA VAL A 4 -14.88 7.42 -31.13
C VAL A 4 -14.56 8.91 -31.08
N THR A 5 -15.31 9.67 -31.86
CA THR A 5 -15.29 11.12 -31.98
C THR A 5 -15.67 11.81 -30.67
N GLN A 6 -14.79 12.71 -30.20
CA GLN A 6 -15.11 13.70 -29.17
C GLN A 6 -16.20 14.65 -29.68
N SER A 7 -17.38 14.63 -29.03
CA SER A 7 -18.38 15.68 -29.18
C SER A 7 -18.32 16.61 -27.98
N THR A 8 -17.88 17.85 -28.22
CA THR A 8 -18.01 18.96 -27.30
C THR A 8 -19.49 19.30 -27.06
N GLN A 9 -20.01 19.00 -25.89
CA GLN A 9 -21.25 19.59 -25.39
C GLN A 9 -20.98 20.30 -24.06
N THR A 10 -21.10 21.62 -24.11
CA THR A 10 -21.20 22.53 -22.96
C THR A 10 -22.45 22.19 -22.16
N GLY A 11 -22.30 21.42 -21.07
CA GLY A 11 -23.34 21.10 -20.10
C GLY A 11 -23.01 21.69 -18.74
N HIS A 12 -24.00 22.32 -18.10
CA HIS A 12 -23.92 22.95 -16.79
C HIS A 12 -23.20 22.10 -15.73
N GLN A 13 -22.09 22.62 -15.19
CA GLN A 13 -21.44 22.13 -13.98
C GLN A 13 -22.34 22.35 -12.75
N ASN A 14 -23.17 21.35 -12.40
CA ASN A 14 -23.53 21.14 -11.00
C ASN A 14 -22.32 20.46 -10.36
N GLY A 15 -21.41 21.26 -9.81
CA GLY A 15 -20.21 20.77 -9.13
C GLY A 15 -20.62 19.87 -7.96
N LEU A 16 -20.28 18.60 -8.06
CA LEU A 16 -20.36 17.65 -6.95
C LEU A 16 -19.50 18.21 -5.79
N ASN A 17 -20.02 18.21 -4.56
CA ASN A 17 -19.35 18.70 -3.37
C ASN A 17 -19.19 17.55 -2.36
N ILE A 18 -17.97 17.06 -2.17
CA ILE A 18 -17.68 15.99 -1.19
C ILE A 18 -18.00 16.42 0.25
N GLY A 19 -18.02 17.71 0.57
CA GLY A 19 -18.52 18.20 1.86
C GLY A 19 -19.97 17.78 2.10
N ASP A 20 -20.80 17.81 1.06
CA ASP A 20 -22.19 17.37 1.11
C ASP A 20 -22.27 15.84 1.17
N MET A 21 -21.37 15.12 0.49
CA MET A 21 -21.24 13.67 0.57
C MET A 21 -20.85 13.19 1.98
N ILE A 22 -19.84 13.80 2.59
CA ILE A 22 -19.39 13.50 3.96
C ILE A 22 -20.51 13.79 4.93
N THR A 23 -21.18 14.95 4.77
CA THR A 23 -22.34 15.31 5.61
C THR A 23 -23.45 14.27 5.46
N THR A 24 -23.68 13.77 4.24
CA THR A 24 -24.66 12.72 3.95
C THR A 24 -24.28 11.40 4.63
N PHE A 25 -23.07 10.87 4.41
CA PHE A 25 -22.62 9.62 5.02
C PHE A 25 -22.50 9.72 6.54
N LYS A 26 -22.08 10.88 7.06
CA LYS A 26 -22.06 11.14 8.51
C LYS A 26 -23.48 11.19 9.07
N GLY A 27 -24.42 11.82 8.37
CA GLY A 27 -25.84 11.79 8.72
C GLY A 27 -26.41 10.37 8.76
N ILE A 28 -26.00 9.50 7.83
CA ILE A 28 -26.34 8.08 7.85
C ILE A 28 -25.67 7.37 9.04
N ALA A 29 -24.37 7.53 9.24
CA ALA A 29 -23.62 6.83 10.28
C ALA A 29 -24.01 7.26 11.71
N ASP A 30 -24.34 8.54 11.91
CA ASP A 30 -24.69 9.12 13.21
C ASP A 30 -26.19 8.92 13.56
N ASN A 31 -27.03 8.57 12.57
CA ASN A 31 -28.44 8.27 12.82
C ASN A 31 -28.60 6.95 13.61
N PRO A 32 -29.31 6.93 14.76
CA PRO A 32 -29.38 5.73 15.62
C PRO A 32 -29.95 4.48 14.95
N VAL A 33 -30.93 4.64 14.07
CA VAL A 33 -31.56 3.52 13.33
C VAL A 33 -30.60 2.99 12.28
N SER A 34 -29.97 3.90 11.53
CA SER A 34 -28.98 3.57 10.52
C SER A 34 -27.75 2.90 11.13
N LYS A 35 -27.27 3.39 12.28
CA LYS A 35 -26.19 2.77 13.05
C LYS A 35 -26.54 1.37 13.53
N TYR A 36 -27.78 1.15 13.98
CA TYR A 36 -28.27 -0.19 14.31
C TYR A 36 -28.32 -1.10 13.07
N LEU A 37 -28.80 -0.61 11.93
CA LEU A 37 -28.85 -1.41 10.70
C LEU A 37 -27.46 -1.72 10.15
N LEU A 38 -26.53 -0.77 10.21
CA LEU A 38 -25.11 -0.94 9.88
C LEU A 38 -24.46 -1.99 10.78
N SER A 39 -24.66 -1.95 12.09
CA SER A 39 -24.06 -2.99 12.95
C SER A 39 -24.62 -4.39 12.65
N ARG A 40 -25.87 -4.49 12.20
CA ARG A 40 -26.47 -5.76 11.77
C ARG A 40 -25.92 -6.29 10.46
N THR A 41 -25.24 -5.47 9.63
CA THR A 41 -24.57 -5.99 8.43
C THR A 41 -23.41 -6.89 8.80
N LEU A 42 -22.83 -6.76 10.00
CA LEU A 42 -21.63 -7.50 10.42
C LEU A 42 -21.91 -8.91 10.95
N ASP A 43 -23.16 -9.19 11.33
CA ASP A 43 -23.55 -10.48 11.89
C ASP A 43 -23.50 -11.59 10.81
N TYR A 44 -23.00 -12.78 11.15
CA TYR A 44 -23.20 -13.97 10.33
C TYR A 44 -24.68 -14.38 10.34
N CYS A 45 -25.19 -14.85 9.19
CA CYS A 45 -26.56 -15.33 9.05
C CYS A 45 -26.59 -16.83 8.76
N GLU A 46 -26.85 -17.63 9.80
CA GLU A 46 -27.00 -19.08 9.68
C GLU A 46 -28.02 -19.52 8.63
N ALA A 47 -29.12 -18.76 8.49
CA ALA A 47 -30.17 -19.10 7.53
C ALA A 47 -29.76 -18.88 6.06
N ASP A 48 -28.78 -18.01 5.84
CA ASP A 48 -28.34 -17.59 4.50
C ASP A 48 -26.89 -18.01 4.20
N GLY A 49 -26.21 -18.66 5.16
CA GLY A 49 -24.89 -19.27 5.05
C GLY A 49 -23.74 -18.28 4.82
N ALA A 50 -23.90 -17.01 5.17
CA ALA A 50 -22.93 -15.96 4.86
C ALA A 50 -23.05 -14.77 5.82
N ASN A 51 -22.07 -13.87 5.80
CA ASN A 51 -22.16 -12.59 6.48
C ASN A 51 -23.33 -11.77 5.89
N ARG A 52 -24.11 -11.05 6.71
CA ARG A 52 -25.28 -10.32 6.19
C ARG A 52 -24.90 -9.28 5.14
N LEU A 53 -23.72 -8.67 5.22
CA LEU A 53 -23.25 -7.74 4.20
C LEU A 53 -23.05 -8.45 2.85
N GLU A 54 -22.42 -9.62 2.83
CA GLU A 54 -22.25 -10.44 1.62
C GLU A 54 -23.61 -10.81 1.01
N VAL A 55 -24.56 -11.28 1.84
CA VAL A 55 -25.93 -11.57 1.39
C VAL A 55 -26.58 -10.33 0.76
N CYS A 56 -26.35 -9.14 1.32
CA CYS A 56 -26.89 -7.89 0.77
C CYS A 56 -26.27 -7.52 -0.57
N LEU A 57 -24.95 -7.70 -0.71
CA LEU A 57 -24.23 -7.43 -1.96
C LEU A 57 -24.64 -8.43 -3.05
N ASP A 58 -24.76 -9.72 -2.73
CA ASP A 58 -25.25 -10.74 -3.67
C ASP A 58 -26.67 -10.40 -4.19
N LEU A 59 -27.55 -9.95 -3.29
CA LEU A 59 -28.90 -9.50 -3.66
C LEU A 59 -28.87 -8.25 -4.54
N TYR A 60 -27.94 -7.33 -4.29
CA TYR A 60 -27.79 -6.10 -5.07
C TYR A 60 -27.29 -6.39 -6.49
N LEU A 61 -26.34 -7.31 -6.63
CA LEU A 61 -25.74 -7.73 -7.89
C LEU A 61 -26.60 -8.74 -8.68
N GLY A 62 -27.61 -9.34 -8.03
CA GLY A 62 -28.45 -10.36 -8.66
C GLY A 62 -27.86 -11.78 -8.63
N ASN A 63 -26.72 -11.98 -7.94
CA ASN A 63 -26.10 -13.30 -7.73
C ASN A 63 -26.92 -14.19 -6.79
N ARG A 64 -27.89 -13.61 -6.07
CA ARG A 64 -28.79 -14.30 -5.14
C ARG A 64 -30.22 -13.83 -5.35
N GLU A 65 -31.15 -14.77 -5.53
CA GLU A 65 -32.57 -14.45 -5.73
C GLU A 65 -33.33 -14.24 -4.41
N THR A 66 -32.96 -14.97 -3.35
CA THR A 66 -33.70 -14.96 -2.08
C THR A 66 -32.78 -14.93 -0.86
N ALA A 67 -33.31 -14.39 0.24
CA ALA A 67 -32.66 -14.38 1.54
C ALA A 67 -33.70 -14.38 2.66
N CYS A 68 -33.27 -14.65 3.89
CA CYS A 68 -34.16 -14.58 5.05
C CYS A 68 -34.74 -13.16 5.25
N ARG A 69 -35.83 -13.04 6.01
CA ARG A 69 -36.52 -11.75 6.23
C ARG A 69 -35.60 -10.67 6.82
N LYS A 70 -34.69 -11.04 7.72
CA LYS A 70 -33.74 -10.11 8.33
C LYS A 70 -32.78 -9.54 7.28
N CYS A 71 -32.18 -10.41 6.46
CA CYS A 71 -31.28 -10.01 5.39
C CYS A 71 -31.99 -9.15 4.33
N LYS A 72 -33.24 -9.46 3.98
CA LYS A 72 -34.03 -8.60 3.07
C LYS A 72 -34.26 -7.19 3.60
N ILE A 73 -34.43 -7.02 4.92
CA ILE A 73 -34.59 -5.69 5.54
C ILE A 73 -33.26 -4.94 5.51
N VAL A 74 -32.17 -5.60 5.93
CA VAL A 74 -30.83 -5.01 5.93
C VAL A 74 -30.38 -4.65 4.51
N SER A 75 -30.65 -5.50 3.52
CA SER A 75 -30.31 -5.29 2.10
C SER A 75 -30.95 -4.03 1.53
N LYS A 76 -32.22 -3.74 1.85
CA LYS A 76 -32.85 -2.47 1.42
C LYS A 76 -32.09 -1.25 1.91
N PHE A 77 -31.56 -1.31 3.13
CA PHE A 77 -30.78 -0.23 3.71
C PHE A 77 -29.36 -0.15 3.12
N VAL A 78 -28.69 -1.29 2.92
CA VAL A 78 -27.39 -1.34 2.22
C VAL A 78 -27.53 -0.79 0.80
N ASN A 79 -28.56 -1.19 0.05
CA ASN A 79 -28.83 -0.67 -1.29
C ASN A 79 -29.04 0.86 -1.29
N TYR A 80 -29.69 1.41 -0.26
CA TYR A 80 -29.82 2.85 -0.10
C TYR A 80 -28.44 3.52 0.08
N ILE A 81 -27.55 2.96 0.90
CA ILE A 81 -26.18 3.48 1.08
C ILE A 81 -25.41 3.42 -0.24
N ILE A 82 -25.43 2.28 -0.92
CA ILE A 82 -24.72 2.05 -2.18
C ILE A 82 -25.19 3.06 -3.24
N ASN A 83 -26.50 3.17 -3.44
CA ASN A 83 -27.07 4.08 -4.43
C ASN A 83 -26.84 5.56 -4.09
N THR A 84 -26.87 5.91 -2.80
CA THR A 84 -26.51 7.26 -2.33
C THR A 84 -25.04 7.55 -2.62
N GLY A 85 -24.15 6.57 -2.39
CA GLY A 85 -22.73 6.68 -2.72
C GLY A 85 -22.52 6.90 -4.21
N ALA A 86 -23.02 6.00 -5.06
CA ALA A 86 -22.89 6.07 -6.52
C ALA A 86 -23.37 7.43 -7.07
N SER A 87 -24.56 7.86 -6.65
CA SER A 87 -25.11 9.18 -7.04
C SER A 87 -24.22 10.33 -6.59
N SER A 88 -23.58 10.23 -5.41
CA SER A 88 -22.67 11.27 -4.91
C SER A 88 -21.34 11.34 -5.66
N PHE A 89 -20.95 10.26 -6.34
CA PHE A 89 -19.76 10.19 -7.19
C PHE A 89 -20.09 10.39 -8.68
N GLY A 90 -21.35 10.66 -9.04
CA GLY A 90 -21.77 10.79 -10.43
C GLY A 90 -21.76 9.48 -11.22
N VAL A 91 -21.65 8.32 -10.54
CA VAL A 91 -21.63 6.99 -11.14
C VAL A 91 -23.06 6.44 -11.20
N SER A 92 -23.42 5.86 -12.34
CA SER A 92 -24.73 5.21 -12.51
C SER A 92 -24.80 3.87 -11.77
N GLN A 93 -26.01 3.40 -11.46
CA GLN A 93 -26.18 2.10 -10.79
C GLN A 93 -25.70 0.93 -11.66
N GLU A 94 -25.83 1.02 -12.98
CA GLU A 94 -25.41 -0.04 -13.90
C GLU A 94 -23.88 -0.09 -14.02
N GLU A 95 -23.21 1.06 -14.09
CA GLU A 95 -21.74 1.12 -14.01
C GLU A 95 -21.24 0.53 -12.69
N LEU A 96 -21.87 0.91 -11.57
CA LEU A 96 -21.49 0.40 -10.26
C LEU A 96 -21.65 -1.12 -10.16
N LYS A 97 -22.78 -1.67 -10.64
CA LYS A 97 -22.99 -3.12 -10.68
C LYS A 97 -21.93 -3.82 -11.51
N THR A 98 -21.62 -3.29 -12.70
CA THR A 98 -20.59 -3.84 -13.59
C THR A 98 -19.23 -3.87 -12.89
N THR A 99 -18.82 -2.79 -12.24
CA THR A 99 -17.58 -2.75 -11.45
C THR A 99 -17.61 -3.74 -10.29
N MET A 100 -18.76 -3.92 -9.64
CA MET A 100 -18.92 -4.83 -8.51
C MET A 100 -19.12 -6.30 -8.91
N GLU A 101 -19.24 -6.64 -10.20
CA GLU A 101 -19.14 -8.04 -10.67
C GLU A 101 -17.75 -8.61 -10.39
N ASP A 102 -16.74 -7.74 -10.34
CA ASP A 102 -15.43 -8.07 -9.82
C ASP A 102 -15.48 -8.27 -8.30
N LYS A 103 -15.08 -9.48 -7.87
CA LYS A 103 -15.06 -9.90 -6.46
C LYS A 103 -14.20 -9.00 -5.57
N TYR A 104 -13.10 -8.43 -6.11
CA TYR A 104 -12.20 -7.56 -5.36
C TYR A 104 -12.88 -6.24 -5.00
N TRP A 105 -13.61 -5.65 -5.96
CA TRP A 105 -14.38 -4.42 -5.74
C TRP A 105 -15.51 -4.62 -4.72
N ALA A 106 -16.22 -5.75 -4.79
CA ALA A 106 -17.24 -6.09 -3.80
C ALA A 106 -16.65 -6.21 -2.38
N LYS A 107 -15.48 -6.85 -2.21
CA LYS A 107 -14.78 -6.91 -0.92
C LYS A 107 -14.31 -5.53 -0.44
N GLY A 108 -13.76 -4.70 -1.33
CA GLY A 108 -13.36 -3.34 -1.01
C GLY A 108 -14.53 -2.51 -0.46
N LEU A 109 -15.66 -2.53 -1.15
CA LEU A 109 -16.88 -1.85 -0.69
C LEU A 109 -17.40 -2.40 0.63
N SER A 110 -17.37 -3.74 0.80
CA SER A 110 -17.73 -4.39 2.06
C SER A 110 -16.87 -3.87 3.22
N SER A 111 -15.56 -3.77 3.02
CA SER A 111 -14.63 -3.24 4.01
C SER A 111 -14.86 -1.75 4.30
N VAL A 112 -15.22 -0.93 3.30
CA VAL A 112 -15.63 0.47 3.52
C VAL A 112 -16.87 0.56 4.40
N ILE A 113 -17.93 -0.18 4.09
CA ILE A 113 -19.18 -0.18 4.85
C ILE A 113 -18.95 -0.67 6.29
N LYS A 114 -18.17 -1.74 6.47
CA LYS A 114 -17.75 -2.25 7.78
C LYS A 114 -16.95 -1.21 8.56
N GLY A 115 -16.05 -0.48 7.91
CA GLY A 115 -15.28 0.61 8.50
C GLY A 115 -16.17 1.73 9.03
N ILE A 116 -17.17 2.16 8.25
CA ILE A 116 -18.16 3.15 8.68
C ILE A 116 -18.97 2.63 9.89
N ALA A 117 -19.37 1.35 9.88
CA ALA A 117 -20.12 0.75 10.97
C ALA A 117 -19.34 0.69 12.29
N ILE A 118 -18.05 0.37 12.23
CA ILE A 118 -17.17 0.17 13.39
C ILE A 118 -16.60 1.51 13.88
N PHE A 119 -15.99 2.27 12.98
CA PHE A 119 -15.20 3.45 13.32
C PHE A 119 -15.94 4.77 13.09
N GLY A 120 -17.05 4.76 12.35
CA GLY A 120 -17.75 5.97 11.91
C GLY A 120 -17.06 6.65 10.74
N VAL A 121 -17.67 7.74 10.24
CA VAL A 121 -17.08 8.58 9.19
C VAL A 121 -16.07 9.53 9.84
N LYS A 122 -14.80 9.12 9.86
CA LYS A 122 -13.68 9.89 10.44
C LYS A 122 -12.72 10.37 9.37
N LYS A 123 -12.05 11.49 9.66
CA LYS A 123 -10.87 11.95 8.93
C LYS A 123 -9.63 11.70 9.81
N PRO A 124 -8.66 10.91 9.34
CA PRO A 124 -8.66 10.19 8.08
C PRO A 124 -9.42 8.83 8.22
N PHE A 125 -9.90 8.24 7.12
CA PHE A 125 -10.79 7.06 7.12
C PHE A 125 -10.12 5.79 7.62
N THR A 126 -10.87 4.89 8.26
CA THR A 126 -10.38 3.55 8.62
C THR A 126 -11.35 2.48 8.11
N PRO A 127 -10.91 1.59 7.20
CA PRO A 127 -11.72 0.48 6.71
C PRO A 127 -11.91 -0.60 7.78
N GLY A 128 -12.90 -1.48 7.56
CA GLY A 128 -13.29 -2.55 8.47
C GLY A 128 -12.26 -3.66 8.63
N ALA A 129 -11.37 -3.78 7.65
CA ALA A 129 -10.18 -4.63 7.60
C ALA A 129 -9.11 -3.89 6.77
N PRO A 130 -7.82 -4.20 6.92
CA PRO A 130 -6.79 -3.64 6.02
C PRO A 130 -7.11 -4.06 4.58
N PHE A 131 -6.93 -3.15 3.63
CA PHE A 131 -7.11 -3.48 2.21
C PHE A 131 -5.98 -4.40 1.75
N GLN A 132 -4.75 -4.04 2.09
CA GLN A 132 -3.59 -4.86 1.77
C GLN A 132 -2.92 -5.36 3.05
N VAL A 133 -2.57 -6.64 3.04
CA VAL A 133 -1.63 -7.22 4.00
C VAL A 133 -0.39 -7.66 3.24
N VAL A 134 0.79 -7.19 3.66
CA VAL A 134 2.04 -7.78 3.19
C VAL A 134 2.40 -8.94 4.09
N TRP A 135 2.46 -10.13 3.52
CA TRP A 135 2.89 -11.31 4.26
C TRP A 135 4.34 -11.61 3.93
N ASN A 136 5.21 -11.38 4.90
CA ASN A 136 6.58 -11.89 4.88
C ASN A 136 6.53 -13.41 5.09
N LEU A 137 6.56 -14.20 4.01
CA LEU A 137 6.29 -15.66 4.09
C LEU A 137 7.39 -16.45 4.80
N SER A 138 8.63 -16.02 4.64
CA SER A 138 9.82 -16.66 5.20
C SER A 138 10.87 -15.61 5.49
N ARG A 139 11.95 -15.93 6.21
CA ARG A 139 13.18 -15.12 6.17
C ARG A 139 14.17 -15.60 5.14
N ALA A 140 13.92 -16.76 4.51
CA ALA A 140 14.82 -17.32 3.51
C ALA A 140 14.95 -16.39 2.29
N CYS A 141 16.17 -15.97 1.97
CA CYS A 141 16.44 -15.13 0.81
C CYS A 141 17.75 -15.54 0.13
N ASN A 142 17.77 -15.43 -1.21
CA ASN A 142 18.93 -15.68 -2.05
C ASN A 142 19.81 -14.43 -2.29
N MET A 143 19.49 -13.30 -1.64
CA MET A 143 20.27 -12.05 -1.68
C MET A 143 20.75 -11.62 -0.30
N LYS A 144 21.56 -10.54 -0.26
CA LYS A 144 22.17 -10.00 0.98
C LYS A 144 22.16 -8.48 0.98
N CYS A 145 21.01 -7.89 0.65
CA CYS A 145 20.87 -6.45 0.43
C CYS A 145 21.31 -5.64 1.66
N VAL A 146 22.08 -4.58 1.44
CA VAL A 146 22.60 -3.73 2.53
C VAL A 146 21.51 -2.90 3.21
N HIS A 147 20.36 -2.73 2.56
CA HIS A 147 19.20 -1.97 3.04
C HIS A 147 18.02 -2.87 3.45
N CYS A 148 18.19 -4.19 3.48
CA CYS A 148 17.10 -5.15 3.71
C CYS A 148 16.36 -4.84 5.02
N TYR A 149 15.07 -4.49 4.93
CA TYR A 149 14.25 -4.20 6.10
C TYR A 149 14.03 -5.44 6.97
N GLU A 150 13.95 -6.63 6.33
CA GLU A 150 13.62 -7.90 6.98
C GLU A 150 14.81 -8.54 7.70
N ASN A 151 16.04 -8.10 7.42
CA ASN A 151 17.26 -8.85 7.76
C ASN A 151 17.23 -10.29 7.22
N ALA A 152 16.68 -10.45 6.01
CA ALA A 152 16.48 -11.75 5.39
C ALA A 152 17.81 -12.50 5.17
N GLY A 153 17.73 -13.82 5.18
CA GLY A 153 18.88 -14.70 5.00
C GLY A 153 18.48 -16.17 5.08
N ARG A 154 18.66 -16.77 6.26
CA ARG A 154 18.23 -18.15 6.50
C ARG A 154 16.79 -18.16 6.98
N LYS A 155 16.09 -19.25 6.67
CA LYS A 155 14.80 -19.60 7.24
C LYS A 155 14.90 -19.64 8.77
N ASP A 156 13.93 -19.06 9.47
CA ASP A 156 13.81 -19.18 10.93
C ASP A 156 13.22 -20.54 11.34
N GLU A 157 13.40 -20.89 12.60
CA GLU A 157 12.94 -22.17 13.16
C GLU A 157 11.43 -22.17 13.47
N ASP A 158 10.86 -21.00 13.79
CA ASP A 158 9.47 -20.80 14.20
C ASP A 158 8.55 -20.32 13.07
N GLU A 159 9.00 -20.39 11.80
CA GLU A 159 8.16 -20.05 10.66
C GLU A 159 6.94 -20.98 10.53
N LEU A 160 5.80 -20.39 10.17
CA LEU A 160 4.55 -21.10 9.92
C LEU A 160 4.71 -22.15 8.83
N ASN A 161 4.03 -23.29 9.02
CA ASN A 161 3.95 -24.30 7.98
C ASN A 161 2.84 -23.99 6.96
N THR A 162 2.81 -24.75 5.86
CA THR A 162 1.84 -24.56 4.76
C THR A 162 0.38 -24.56 5.22
N GLN A 163 0.01 -25.42 6.18
CA GLN A 163 -1.37 -25.45 6.69
C GLN A 163 -1.69 -24.17 7.46
N GLN A 164 -0.78 -23.71 8.33
CA GLN A 164 -0.96 -22.47 9.10
C GLN A 164 -1.05 -21.24 8.19
N ILE A 165 -0.27 -21.20 7.11
CA ILE A 165 -0.35 -20.11 6.11
C ILE A 165 -1.73 -20.12 5.45
N ASN A 166 -2.22 -21.29 5.01
CA ASN A 166 -3.57 -21.40 4.44
C ASN A 166 -4.67 -20.98 5.44
N ASP A 167 -4.57 -21.40 6.70
CA ASP A 167 -5.52 -21.02 7.75
C ASP A 167 -5.51 -19.49 7.99
N GLY A 168 -4.33 -18.87 7.94
CA GLY A 168 -4.18 -17.41 8.04
C GLY A 168 -4.75 -16.66 6.83
N LEU A 169 -4.58 -17.16 5.61
CA LEU A 169 -5.23 -16.62 4.41
C LEU A 169 -6.76 -16.67 4.53
N GLU A 170 -7.31 -17.78 5.02
CA GLU A 170 -8.75 -17.91 5.27
C GLU A 170 -9.24 -16.95 6.35
N THR A 171 -8.45 -16.75 7.41
CA THR A 171 -8.75 -15.82 8.51
C THR A 171 -8.83 -14.39 8.00
N MET A 172 -7.84 -13.96 7.22
CA MET A 172 -7.82 -12.62 6.62
C MET A 172 -8.93 -12.42 5.58
N ALA A 173 -9.20 -13.43 4.75
CA ALA A 173 -10.28 -13.38 3.77
C ALA A 173 -11.66 -13.21 4.43
N LYS A 174 -11.90 -13.90 5.55
CA LYS A 174 -13.13 -13.78 6.36
C LYS A 174 -13.24 -12.40 7.01
N ALA A 175 -12.13 -11.84 7.49
CA ALA A 175 -12.11 -10.51 8.09
C ALA A 175 -12.44 -9.39 7.09
N GLY A 176 -12.20 -9.63 5.80
CA GLY A 176 -12.49 -8.70 4.70
C GLY A 176 -11.24 -8.07 4.08
N VAL A 177 -10.07 -8.69 4.22
CA VAL A 177 -8.85 -8.28 3.50
C VAL A 177 -9.08 -8.42 1.99
N THR A 178 -8.60 -7.44 1.23
CA THR A 178 -8.86 -7.38 -0.22
C THR A 178 -7.67 -7.86 -1.05
N SER A 179 -6.45 -7.72 -0.54
CA SER A 179 -5.22 -8.11 -1.23
C SER A 179 -4.18 -8.65 -0.27
N ILE A 180 -3.47 -9.69 -0.72
CA ILE A 180 -2.25 -10.20 -0.08
C ILE A 180 -1.07 -9.89 -1.02
N ALA A 181 -0.08 -9.19 -0.49
CA ALA A 181 1.21 -9.00 -1.15
C ALA A 181 2.23 -9.92 -0.50
N PHE A 182 2.63 -10.97 -1.21
CA PHE A 182 3.67 -11.88 -0.74
C PHE A 182 5.04 -11.20 -0.83
N SER A 183 5.75 -11.18 0.29
CA SER A 183 7.09 -10.63 0.45
C SER A 183 7.87 -11.53 1.43
N GLY A 184 8.92 -10.99 2.03
CA GLY A 184 9.62 -11.54 3.18
C GLY A 184 10.42 -12.78 2.87
N GLY A 185 11.71 -12.65 3.21
CA GLY A 185 12.70 -13.37 2.47
C GLY A 185 12.57 -12.99 0.99
N GLU A 186 12.81 -13.97 0.13
CA GLU A 186 12.40 -13.89 -1.27
C GLU A 186 11.21 -14.85 -1.47
N PRO A 187 9.99 -14.37 -1.72
CA PRO A 187 8.81 -15.24 -1.81
C PRO A 187 8.90 -16.20 -3.00
N SER A 188 9.52 -15.80 -4.11
CA SER A 188 9.60 -16.64 -5.32
C SER A 188 10.45 -17.91 -5.16
N ILE A 189 11.25 -18.02 -4.09
CA ILE A 189 12.00 -19.25 -3.77
C ILE A 189 11.25 -20.15 -2.78
N HIS A 190 10.11 -19.71 -2.25
CA HIS A 190 9.30 -20.54 -1.35
C HIS A 190 8.67 -21.71 -2.14
N PRO A 191 8.79 -22.97 -1.68
CA PRO A 191 8.37 -24.13 -2.46
C PRO A 191 6.87 -24.20 -2.77
N HIS A 192 6.05 -23.51 -1.98
CA HIS A 192 4.58 -23.47 -2.09
C HIS A 192 4.04 -22.11 -2.54
N ILE A 193 4.86 -21.21 -3.08
CA ILE A 193 4.41 -19.86 -3.45
C ILE A 193 3.24 -19.88 -4.44
N LEU A 194 3.29 -20.76 -5.45
CA LEU A 194 2.20 -20.87 -6.44
C LEU A 194 0.90 -21.33 -5.78
N ASP A 195 0.96 -22.29 -4.86
CA ASP A 195 -0.21 -22.78 -4.11
C ASP A 195 -0.86 -21.64 -3.29
N PHE A 196 -0.05 -20.75 -2.70
CA PHE A 196 -0.55 -19.62 -1.91
C PHE A 196 -1.18 -18.51 -2.78
N ILE A 197 -0.63 -18.27 -3.97
CA ILE A 197 -1.21 -17.35 -4.95
C ILE A 197 -2.59 -17.87 -5.39
N ASP A 198 -2.67 -19.14 -5.79
CA ASP A 198 -3.93 -19.78 -6.21
C ASP A 198 -4.99 -19.71 -5.08
N LYS A 199 -4.62 -20.14 -3.86
CA LYS A 199 -5.50 -20.07 -2.69
C LYS A 199 -5.99 -18.65 -2.37
N THR A 200 -5.14 -17.64 -2.55
CA THR A 200 -5.51 -16.23 -2.35
C THR A 200 -6.62 -15.80 -3.32
N ASN A 201 -6.49 -16.20 -4.59
CA ASN A 201 -7.50 -15.96 -5.62
C ASN A 201 -8.80 -16.74 -5.36
N GLU A 202 -8.72 -18.00 -4.95
CA GLU A 202 -9.90 -18.81 -4.57
C GLU A 202 -10.73 -18.15 -3.45
N LEU A 203 -10.03 -17.52 -2.49
CA LEU A 203 -10.64 -16.77 -1.39
C LEU A 203 -11.15 -15.37 -1.79
N GLY A 204 -11.00 -15.01 -3.07
CA GLY A 204 -11.43 -13.75 -3.66
C GLY A 204 -10.57 -12.56 -3.25
N MET A 205 -9.32 -12.79 -2.85
CA MET A 205 -8.34 -11.74 -2.53
C MET A 205 -7.37 -11.56 -3.70
N PHE A 206 -6.93 -10.33 -3.94
CA PHE A 206 -6.01 -10.01 -5.02
C PHE A 206 -4.58 -10.43 -4.64
N ALA A 207 -3.96 -11.27 -5.47
CA ALA A 207 -2.63 -11.80 -5.22
C ALA A 207 -1.55 -10.92 -5.88
N ALA A 208 -0.69 -10.35 -5.04
CA ALA A 208 0.47 -9.56 -5.43
C ALA A 208 1.77 -10.18 -4.88
N MET A 209 2.91 -9.88 -5.49
CA MET A 209 4.21 -10.36 -5.00
C MET A 209 5.31 -9.31 -5.19
N ALA A 210 6.08 -9.05 -4.14
CA ALA A 210 7.34 -8.31 -4.22
C ALA A 210 8.52 -9.28 -4.31
N THR A 211 9.37 -9.12 -5.33
CA THR A 211 10.47 -10.04 -5.63
C THR A 211 11.73 -9.30 -6.03
N ASN A 212 12.88 -9.92 -5.79
CA ASN A 212 14.16 -9.49 -6.33
C ASN A 212 14.38 -9.89 -7.80
N GLY A 213 13.42 -10.59 -8.41
CA GLY A 213 13.42 -10.94 -9.84
C GLY A 213 14.25 -12.18 -10.20
N TYR A 214 15.08 -12.71 -9.30
CA TYR A 214 16.00 -13.81 -9.63
C TYR A 214 15.29 -15.03 -10.22
N THR A 215 14.19 -15.47 -9.62
CA THR A 215 13.43 -16.63 -10.08
C THR A 215 12.67 -16.34 -11.38
N LEU A 216 12.04 -15.16 -11.49
CA LEU A 216 11.25 -14.75 -12.65
C LEU A 216 12.12 -14.42 -13.88
N SER A 217 13.42 -14.18 -13.70
CA SER A 217 14.37 -14.00 -14.80
C SER A 217 14.57 -15.26 -15.66
N LYS A 218 14.13 -16.42 -15.18
CA LYS A 218 14.26 -17.70 -15.90
C LYS A 218 13.12 -17.86 -16.91
N GLU A 219 13.47 -18.31 -18.11
CA GLU A 219 12.53 -18.57 -19.20
C GLU A 219 11.36 -19.46 -18.76
N GLY A 220 10.14 -19.07 -19.11
CA GLY A 220 8.89 -19.79 -18.81
C GLY A 220 8.50 -19.85 -17.33
N VAL A 221 9.25 -19.21 -16.42
CA VAL A 221 8.88 -19.20 -14.99
C VAL A 221 7.79 -18.17 -14.71
N CYS A 222 7.89 -16.97 -15.29
CA CYS A 222 6.86 -15.93 -15.15
C CYS A 222 5.46 -16.43 -15.58
N GLU A 223 5.38 -17.14 -16.70
CA GLU A 223 4.14 -17.76 -17.21
C GLU A 223 3.42 -18.56 -16.12
N LYS A 224 4.15 -19.39 -15.36
CA LYS A 224 3.56 -20.20 -14.29
C LYS A 224 2.96 -19.35 -13.17
N PHE A 225 3.58 -18.22 -12.83
CA PHE A 225 3.02 -17.31 -11.82
C PHE A 225 1.73 -16.66 -12.32
N VAL A 226 1.71 -16.21 -13.58
CA VAL A 226 0.52 -15.63 -14.22
C VAL A 226 -0.60 -16.66 -14.32
N GLU A 227 -0.31 -17.89 -14.75
CA GLU A 227 -1.28 -19.00 -14.84
C GLU A 227 -1.87 -19.40 -13.48
N ASN A 228 -1.12 -19.22 -12.39
CA ASN A 228 -1.62 -19.44 -11.01
C ASN A 228 -2.35 -18.21 -10.45
N GLY A 229 -2.54 -17.16 -11.25
CA GLY A 229 -3.30 -15.97 -10.88
C GLY A 229 -2.49 -14.91 -10.14
N LEU A 230 -1.18 -14.81 -10.36
CA LEU A 230 -0.43 -13.61 -9.94
C LEU A 230 -0.90 -12.43 -10.80
N GLN A 231 -1.42 -11.38 -10.18
CA GLN A 231 -1.99 -10.24 -10.88
C GLN A 231 -1.13 -8.98 -10.80
N PHE A 232 -0.22 -8.90 -9.83
CA PHE A 232 0.70 -7.79 -9.65
C PHE A 232 2.07 -8.30 -9.20
N VAL A 233 3.12 -7.83 -9.86
CA VAL A 233 4.50 -8.10 -9.47
C VAL A 233 5.27 -6.80 -9.28
N GLN A 234 5.91 -6.67 -8.12
CA GLN A 234 6.87 -5.62 -7.86
C GLN A 234 8.28 -6.20 -7.96
N ILE A 235 9.06 -5.73 -8.93
CA ILE A 235 10.43 -6.18 -9.17
C ILE A 235 11.40 -5.12 -8.65
N SER A 236 12.29 -5.56 -7.79
CA SER A 236 13.18 -4.63 -7.08
C SER A 236 14.39 -4.28 -7.96
N VAL A 237 14.48 -3.03 -8.45
CA VAL A 237 15.62 -2.51 -9.23
C VAL A 237 16.18 -1.25 -8.59
N ASP A 238 17.37 -1.30 -7.99
CA ASP A 238 17.90 -0.16 -7.21
C ASP A 238 19.00 0.66 -7.91
N GLY A 239 19.25 0.41 -9.19
CA GLY A 239 20.24 1.14 -9.97
C GLY A 239 20.05 0.89 -11.46
N LEU A 240 20.37 1.90 -12.27
CA LEU A 240 20.42 1.85 -13.72
C LEU A 240 21.58 0.97 -14.20
N GLN A 241 22.69 1.00 -13.47
CA GLN A 241 23.90 0.25 -13.78
C GLN A 241 24.04 -0.99 -12.88
N ALA A 242 24.65 -2.04 -13.43
CA ALA A 242 24.89 -3.28 -12.70
C ALA A 242 25.72 -3.05 -11.42
N GLU A 243 26.73 -2.20 -11.45
CA GLU A 243 27.56 -1.88 -10.29
C GLU A 243 26.74 -1.29 -9.12
N THR A 244 25.91 -0.28 -9.41
CA THR A 244 25.06 0.39 -8.42
C THR A 244 24.06 -0.58 -7.80
N HIS A 245 23.37 -1.37 -8.64
CA HIS A 245 22.36 -2.32 -8.17
C HIS A 245 22.98 -3.51 -7.42
N ASP A 246 23.99 -4.16 -8.00
CA ASP A 246 24.60 -5.37 -7.44
C ASP A 246 25.26 -5.11 -6.08
N SER A 247 25.94 -3.96 -5.94
CA SER A 247 26.55 -3.56 -4.67
C SER A 247 25.49 -3.33 -3.58
N PHE A 248 24.34 -2.79 -3.94
CA PHE A 248 23.24 -2.54 -3.00
C PHE A 248 22.44 -3.80 -2.65
N ARG A 249 22.32 -4.76 -3.58
CA ARG A 249 21.71 -6.09 -3.38
C ARG A 249 22.66 -7.13 -2.76
N GLY A 250 23.96 -6.86 -2.79
CA GLY A 250 25.00 -7.72 -2.24
C GLY A 250 25.29 -8.99 -3.04
N ILE A 251 24.90 -9.04 -4.33
CA ILE A 251 25.06 -10.20 -5.21
C ILE A 251 25.44 -9.71 -6.63
N ASN A 252 26.52 -10.26 -7.20
CA ASN A 252 26.91 -9.98 -8.58
C ASN A 252 25.93 -10.62 -9.58
N GLY A 253 25.60 -9.89 -10.64
CA GLY A 253 24.62 -10.28 -11.65
C GLY A 253 23.17 -10.14 -11.18
N ALA A 254 22.90 -9.47 -10.05
CA ALA A 254 21.53 -9.25 -9.59
C ALA A 254 20.77 -8.32 -10.54
N TRP A 255 21.44 -7.30 -11.07
CA TRP A 255 20.88 -6.37 -12.04
C TRP A 255 20.39 -7.09 -13.30
N ASP A 256 21.25 -7.91 -13.94
CA ASP A 256 20.87 -8.67 -15.13
C ASP A 256 19.62 -9.53 -14.89
N LYS A 257 19.53 -10.13 -13.70
CA LYS A 257 18.38 -10.96 -13.32
C LYS A 257 17.13 -10.13 -13.13
N ALA A 258 17.23 -8.98 -12.46
CA ALA A 258 16.09 -8.11 -12.24
C ALA A 258 15.57 -7.53 -13.57
N ILE A 259 16.46 -7.10 -14.47
CA ILE A 259 16.06 -6.56 -15.79
C ILE A 259 15.41 -7.64 -16.67
N HIS A 260 16.00 -8.84 -16.75
CA HIS A 260 15.35 -9.94 -17.48
C HIS A 260 14.01 -10.34 -16.86
N ALA A 261 13.85 -10.23 -15.53
CA ALA A 261 12.56 -10.47 -14.89
C ALA A 261 11.52 -9.43 -15.31
N VAL A 262 11.89 -8.14 -15.37
CA VAL A 262 11.02 -7.07 -15.89
C VAL A 262 10.60 -7.41 -17.32
N GLU A 263 11.57 -7.69 -18.20
CA GLU A 263 11.31 -8.02 -19.61
C GLU A 263 10.41 -9.26 -19.76
N ASN A 264 10.57 -10.28 -18.91
CA ASN A 264 9.70 -11.44 -18.93
C ASN A 264 8.27 -11.07 -18.50
N CYS A 265 8.09 -10.23 -17.49
CA CYS A 265 6.79 -9.92 -16.89
C CYS A 265 5.96 -8.97 -17.75
N VAL A 266 6.55 -7.94 -18.35
CA VAL A 266 5.84 -6.94 -19.17
C VAL A 266 5.23 -7.52 -20.46
N ASN A 267 5.59 -8.77 -20.82
CA ASN A 267 4.99 -9.45 -21.98
C ASN A 267 3.57 -10.00 -21.71
N TYR A 268 3.07 -9.93 -20.47
CA TYR A 268 1.77 -10.45 -20.10
C TYR A 268 0.79 -9.31 -19.76
N ASN A 269 -0.24 -9.14 -20.60
CA ASN A 269 -1.25 -8.09 -20.40
C ASN A 269 -2.07 -8.23 -19.10
N ASP A 270 -2.16 -9.46 -18.55
CA ASP A 270 -2.93 -9.76 -17.34
C ASP A 270 -2.08 -9.63 -16.06
N LEU A 271 -0.82 -9.21 -16.18
CA LEU A 271 0.10 -9.01 -15.07
C LEU A 271 0.50 -7.53 -14.98
N PHE A 272 0.14 -6.88 -13.88
CA PHE A 272 0.58 -5.53 -13.60
C PHE A 272 2.03 -5.53 -13.09
N VAL A 273 2.92 -4.78 -13.73
CA VAL A 273 4.36 -4.76 -13.44
C VAL A 273 4.75 -3.43 -12.81
N GLU A 274 5.17 -3.48 -11.55
CA GLU A 274 5.82 -2.38 -10.85
C GLU A 274 7.33 -2.64 -10.77
N VAL A 275 8.14 -1.61 -11.01
CA VAL A 275 9.55 -1.57 -10.62
C VAL A 275 9.70 -0.70 -9.38
N ALA A 276 10.29 -1.26 -8.32
CA ALA A 276 10.51 -0.55 -7.06
C ALA A 276 12.00 -0.25 -6.84
N THR A 277 12.27 1.00 -6.46
CA THR A 277 13.62 1.51 -6.18
C THR A 277 13.67 2.12 -4.78
N THR A 278 14.49 1.59 -3.88
CA THR A 278 14.79 2.26 -2.60
C THR A 278 15.82 3.35 -2.84
N VAL A 279 15.39 4.61 -2.73
CA VAL A 279 16.26 5.75 -3.06
C VAL A 279 17.11 6.16 -1.86
N THR A 280 18.41 6.26 -2.10
CA THR A 280 19.44 6.67 -1.14
C THR A 280 20.43 7.61 -1.80
N GLU A 281 21.39 8.14 -1.03
CA GLU A 281 22.52 8.90 -1.57
C GLU A 281 23.38 8.11 -2.56
N HIS A 282 23.28 6.77 -2.55
CA HIS A 282 24.00 5.88 -3.47
C HIS A 282 23.48 5.94 -4.90
N ASN A 283 22.15 6.02 -5.10
CA ASN A 283 21.52 5.85 -6.41
C ASN A 283 20.66 7.06 -6.85
N ILE A 284 20.47 8.08 -6.01
CA ILE A 284 19.57 9.21 -6.33
C ILE A 284 19.88 9.92 -7.66
N GLN A 285 21.14 9.94 -8.09
CA GLN A 285 21.53 10.58 -9.36
C GLN A 285 21.08 9.78 -10.59
N GLU A 286 20.85 8.47 -10.45
CA GLU A 286 20.43 7.60 -11.56
C GLU A 286 18.90 7.64 -11.78
N ILE A 287 18.12 8.10 -10.79
CA ILE A 287 16.65 7.97 -10.80
C ILE A 287 15.98 8.58 -12.04
N PRO A 288 16.32 9.79 -12.52
CA PRO A 288 15.69 10.34 -13.73
C PRO A 288 15.85 9.41 -14.95
N GLU A 289 17.08 8.95 -15.21
CA GLU A 289 17.35 8.03 -16.33
C GLU A 289 16.77 6.63 -16.10
N MET A 290 16.63 6.19 -14.84
CA MET A 290 15.94 4.95 -14.51
C MET A 290 14.46 4.99 -14.85
N ILE A 291 13.79 6.13 -14.62
CA ILE A 291 12.37 6.31 -14.95
C ILE A 291 12.19 6.13 -16.47
N ASP A 292 12.99 6.84 -17.28
CA ASP A 292 12.96 6.70 -18.74
C ASP A 292 13.23 5.26 -19.19
N PHE A 293 14.25 4.62 -18.61
CA PHE A 293 14.62 3.24 -18.96
C PHE A 293 13.53 2.23 -18.64
N MET A 294 12.80 2.39 -17.53
CA MET A 294 11.68 1.50 -17.19
C MET A 294 10.44 1.79 -18.03
N ARG A 295 10.19 3.06 -18.36
CA ARG A 295 9.13 3.47 -19.29
C ARG A 295 9.32 2.80 -20.66
N ASP A 296 10.54 2.84 -21.19
CA ASP A 296 10.89 2.20 -22.46
C ASP A 296 10.71 0.68 -22.47
N LYS A 297 10.73 0.04 -21.29
CA LYS A 297 10.48 -1.40 -21.13
C LYS A 297 9.00 -1.77 -21.03
N GLY A 298 8.09 -0.80 -20.95
CA GLY A 298 6.66 -1.05 -20.78
C GLY A 298 6.27 -1.44 -19.36
N VAL A 299 7.02 -0.95 -18.36
CA VAL A 299 6.62 -1.05 -16.95
C VAL A 299 5.37 -0.21 -16.71
N ASP A 300 4.42 -0.70 -15.91
CA ASP A 300 3.20 0.04 -15.59
C ASP A 300 3.48 1.10 -14.51
N TRP A 301 4.18 0.73 -13.43
CA TRP A 301 4.52 1.62 -12.32
C TRP A 301 6.00 1.66 -11.99
N PHE A 302 6.52 2.87 -11.75
CA PHE A 302 7.82 3.08 -11.14
C PHE A 302 7.66 3.63 -9.72
N MET A 303 7.93 2.81 -8.71
CA MET A 303 7.73 3.14 -7.30
C MET A 303 9.03 3.57 -6.62
N ILE A 304 9.07 4.83 -6.20
CA ILE A 304 10.14 5.40 -5.38
C ILE A 304 9.89 5.05 -3.91
N TYR A 305 10.63 4.06 -3.42
CA TYR A 305 10.63 3.71 -2.01
C TYR A 305 11.44 4.70 -1.19
N ASN A 306 10.80 5.22 -0.15
CA ASN A 306 11.47 5.99 0.88
C ASN A 306 12.38 5.04 1.69
N PHE A 307 13.66 5.38 1.78
CA PHE A 307 14.56 4.64 2.67
C PHE A 307 14.07 4.72 4.12
N ILE A 308 14.11 3.60 4.85
CA ILE A 308 13.77 3.56 6.28
C ILE A 308 14.91 2.81 6.98
N PRO A 309 15.55 3.38 8.03
CA PRO A 309 16.68 2.75 8.70
C PRO A 309 16.17 1.68 9.67
N THR A 310 15.65 0.58 9.12
CA THR A 310 15.25 -0.62 9.85
C THR A 310 16.00 -1.81 9.26
N GLY A 311 16.18 -2.87 10.05
CA GLY A 311 16.94 -4.02 9.63
C GLY A 311 18.39 -3.65 9.24
N ASN A 312 18.86 -4.11 8.09
CA ASN A 312 20.21 -3.83 7.63
C ASN A 312 20.38 -2.33 7.32
N GLY A 313 19.26 -1.66 6.99
CA GLY A 313 19.19 -0.22 6.77
C GLY A 313 19.66 0.61 7.98
N GLU A 314 19.54 0.10 9.21
CA GLU A 314 20.06 0.79 10.41
C GLU A 314 21.56 1.07 10.29
N ASN A 315 22.31 0.12 9.73
CA ASN A 315 23.76 0.20 9.58
C ASN A 315 24.20 1.22 8.52
N ILE A 316 23.29 1.60 7.62
CA ILE A 316 23.53 2.53 6.53
C ILE A 316 22.65 3.79 6.63
N ALA A 317 22.21 4.16 7.83
CA ALA A 317 21.36 5.33 8.03
C ALA A 317 21.94 6.65 7.50
N SER A 318 23.27 6.74 7.30
CA SER A 318 23.95 7.89 6.67
C SER A 318 23.82 7.94 5.14
N MET A 319 23.29 6.90 4.50
CA MET A 319 22.88 6.91 3.09
C MET A 319 21.49 7.53 2.89
N ASP A 320 20.74 7.87 3.94
CA ASP A 320 19.44 8.53 3.78
C ASP A 320 19.59 9.93 3.18
N ILE A 321 18.71 10.26 2.23
CA ILE A 321 18.75 11.54 1.52
C ILE A 321 18.22 12.68 2.39
N SER A 322 18.83 13.85 2.26
CA SER A 322 18.36 15.05 2.98
C SER A 322 16.92 15.43 2.63
N PRO A 323 16.18 16.11 3.53
CA PRO A 323 14.82 16.58 3.24
C PRO A 323 14.69 17.42 1.98
N LYS A 324 15.71 18.24 1.66
CA LYS A 324 15.76 19.03 0.44
C LYS A 324 15.86 18.16 -0.82
N LYS A 325 16.73 17.14 -0.80
CA LYS A 325 16.86 16.19 -1.92
C LYS A 325 15.58 15.38 -2.10
N ARG A 326 14.96 14.95 -1.00
CA ARG A 326 13.68 14.22 -1.04
C ARG A 326 12.55 15.06 -1.63
N LEU A 327 12.40 16.32 -1.20
CA LEU A 327 11.40 17.20 -1.80
C LEU A 327 11.62 17.31 -3.32
N LYS A 328 12.86 17.52 -3.76
CA LYS A 328 13.16 17.64 -5.20
C LYS A 328 12.88 16.34 -5.96
N LEU A 329 13.20 15.19 -5.38
CA LEU A 329 12.90 13.87 -5.95
C LEU A 329 11.40 13.67 -6.14
N LEU A 330 10.59 14.07 -5.15
CA LEU A 330 9.13 13.96 -5.21
C LEU A 330 8.51 14.94 -6.22
N GLU A 331 9.06 16.15 -6.35
CA GLU A 331 8.69 17.09 -7.41
C GLU A 331 8.97 16.47 -8.79
N THR A 332 10.16 15.92 -9.00
CA THR A 332 10.51 15.22 -10.24
C THR A 332 9.55 14.06 -10.51
N ALA A 333 9.27 13.20 -9.52
CA ALA A 333 8.30 12.12 -9.68
C ALA A 333 6.92 12.63 -10.09
N TYR A 334 6.47 13.76 -9.53
CA TYR A 334 5.19 14.37 -9.90
C TYR A 334 5.18 14.84 -11.36
N ASP A 335 6.25 15.53 -11.76
CA ASP A 335 6.39 16.06 -13.12
C ASP A 335 6.42 14.94 -14.17
N GLU A 336 7.11 13.82 -13.88
CA GLU A 336 7.21 12.64 -14.74
C GLU A 336 5.87 11.94 -15.03
N ASN A 337 4.86 12.12 -14.17
CA ASN A 337 3.51 11.60 -14.43
C ASN A 337 2.77 12.36 -15.55
N ALA A 338 3.32 13.47 -16.07
CA ALA A 338 2.82 14.08 -17.30
C ALA A 338 3.18 13.28 -18.55
N GLU A 339 4.11 12.32 -18.45
CA GLU A 339 4.76 11.69 -19.59
C GLU A 339 4.43 10.21 -19.72
N GLY A 340 3.70 9.87 -20.78
CA GLY A 340 3.37 8.49 -21.13
C GLY A 340 2.27 7.89 -20.24
N GLU A 341 2.15 6.56 -20.28
CA GLU A 341 1.14 5.81 -19.51
C GLU A 341 1.71 5.26 -18.20
N MET A 342 3.03 5.12 -18.07
CA MET A 342 3.67 4.65 -16.84
C MET A 342 3.53 5.69 -15.74
N GLN A 343 3.03 5.28 -14.57
CA GLN A 343 2.92 6.18 -13.42
C GLN A 343 4.17 6.12 -12.53
N VAL A 344 4.58 7.27 -11.99
CA VAL A 344 5.68 7.39 -11.03
C VAL A 344 5.12 7.65 -9.63
N LEU A 345 5.32 6.70 -8.73
CA LEU A 345 4.74 6.70 -7.39
C LEU A 345 5.82 6.90 -6.32
N SER A 346 5.40 7.21 -5.09
CA SER A 346 6.31 7.25 -3.95
C SER A 346 5.65 6.78 -2.67
N THR A 347 6.36 5.97 -1.89
CA THR A 347 5.91 5.54 -0.56
C THR A 347 6.07 6.62 0.51
N ALA A 348 6.72 7.75 0.18
CA ALA A 348 6.90 8.89 1.08
C ALA A 348 5.57 9.66 1.22
N PRO A 349 4.97 9.78 2.43
CA PRO A 349 3.70 10.50 2.60
C PRO A 349 3.75 11.98 2.18
N GLN A 350 4.94 12.56 2.12
CA GLN A 350 5.18 13.92 1.64
C GLN A 350 4.79 14.10 0.17
N TYR A 351 4.68 13.02 -0.62
CA TYR A 351 4.34 13.11 -2.03
C TYR A 351 2.95 13.73 -2.24
N ALA A 352 2.00 13.42 -1.36
CA ALA A 352 0.67 14.05 -1.36
C ALA A 352 0.74 15.58 -1.16
N MET A 353 1.69 16.09 -0.38
CA MET A 353 1.87 17.55 -0.22
C MET A 353 2.46 18.18 -1.48
N VAL A 354 3.36 17.48 -2.17
CA VAL A 354 3.94 17.95 -3.44
C VAL A 354 2.84 18.09 -4.48
N ALA A 355 2.01 17.06 -4.64
CA ALA A 355 0.84 17.14 -5.51
C ALA A 355 -0.11 18.27 -5.10
N GLU A 356 -0.44 18.41 -3.81
CA GLU A 356 -1.27 19.53 -3.35
C GLU A 356 -0.71 20.91 -3.77
N SER A 357 0.61 21.06 -3.76
CA SER A 357 1.27 22.31 -4.18
C SER A 357 1.34 22.50 -5.71
N LEU A 358 1.57 21.42 -6.47
CA LEU A 358 1.84 21.44 -7.91
C LEU A 358 0.60 21.23 -8.80
N VAL A 359 -0.52 20.72 -8.28
CA VAL A 359 -1.83 20.64 -8.99
C VAL A 359 -2.28 22.01 -9.54
N SER A 360 -1.68 23.11 -9.06
CA SER A 360 -1.86 24.45 -9.63
C SER A 360 -1.40 24.59 -11.09
N ASP A 361 -0.57 23.68 -11.62
CA ASP A 361 0.12 23.82 -12.92
C ASP A 361 -0.33 22.84 -14.03
N GLY A 362 -1.42 22.09 -13.84
CA GLY A 362 -2.13 21.40 -14.94
C GLY A 362 -2.06 19.87 -14.98
N ASN A 363 -1.22 19.23 -14.17
CA ASN A 363 -1.25 17.78 -13.93
C ASN A 363 -2.27 17.44 -12.82
N GLN A 364 -3.07 16.38 -13.00
CA GLN A 364 -4.18 16.02 -12.08
C GLN A 364 -4.03 14.58 -11.56
N VAL A 365 -2.94 14.32 -10.81
CA VAL A 365 -2.69 13.02 -10.16
C VAL A 365 -2.75 13.19 -8.63
N ILE A 366 -3.37 12.22 -7.93
CA ILE A 366 -3.31 12.15 -6.46
C ILE A 366 -2.31 11.09 -6.04
N PRO A 367 -1.20 11.47 -5.41
CA PRO A 367 -0.39 10.50 -4.71
C PRO A 367 -1.13 9.89 -3.53
N THR A 368 -1.45 8.60 -3.60
CA THR A 368 -1.76 7.80 -2.42
C THR A 368 -0.62 6.82 -2.16
N HIS A 369 -0.60 6.16 -1.00
CA HIS A 369 0.52 5.31 -0.60
C HIS A 369 0.76 4.10 -1.53
N PHE A 370 -0.25 3.67 -2.31
CA PHE A 370 -0.20 2.47 -3.16
C PHE A 370 -0.91 2.62 -4.53
N TYR A 371 -1.38 3.81 -4.87
CA TYR A 371 -2.13 4.04 -6.10
C TYR A 371 -2.13 5.53 -6.44
N ASN A 372 -1.99 5.87 -7.71
CA ASN A 372 -2.12 7.23 -8.21
C ASN A 372 -3.39 7.34 -9.08
N PRO A 373 -4.57 7.60 -8.49
CA PRO A 373 -5.74 7.83 -9.31
C PRO A 373 -5.58 9.06 -10.22
N GLU A 374 -5.81 8.89 -11.52
CA GLU A 374 -5.99 9.97 -12.50
C GLU A 374 -7.45 10.45 -12.50
N TYR A 375 -7.69 11.76 -12.43
CA TYR A 375 -9.06 12.30 -12.39
C TYR A 375 -9.17 13.77 -12.85
N ASP A 376 -10.40 14.23 -13.11
CA ASP A 376 -10.77 15.62 -13.39
C ASP A 376 -11.41 16.35 -12.18
N GLY A 377 -10.73 17.37 -11.63
CA GLY A 377 -11.38 18.44 -10.84
C GLY A 377 -11.36 18.43 -9.29
N PHE A 378 -11.96 19.47 -8.70
CA PHE A 378 -11.89 19.91 -7.28
C PHE A 378 -12.35 18.92 -6.20
N LEU A 379 -13.08 17.85 -6.57
CA LEU A 379 -13.54 16.78 -5.66
C LEU A 379 -12.38 16.05 -4.97
N ILE A 380 -11.28 15.92 -5.69
CA ILE A 380 -10.10 15.12 -5.40
C ILE A 380 -9.38 15.52 -4.11
N LYS A 381 -9.18 16.83 -3.86
CA LYS A 381 -8.52 17.32 -2.64
C LYS A 381 -9.23 16.83 -1.37
N GLN A 382 -10.55 16.68 -1.45
CA GLN A 382 -11.37 16.27 -0.30
C GLN A 382 -11.33 14.75 -0.06
N LEU A 383 -11.04 13.91 -1.06
CA LEU A 383 -10.80 12.47 -0.88
C LEU A 383 -9.41 12.20 -0.31
N ALA A 384 -8.40 12.98 -0.74
CA ALA A 384 -7.03 12.86 -0.23
C ALA A 384 -6.98 13.02 1.31
N ASP A 385 -7.78 13.91 1.89
CA ASP A 385 -7.92 14.06 3.36
C ASP A 385 -8.43 12.79 4.06
N PHE A 386 -9.18 11.94 3.35
CA PHE A 386 -9.72 10.70 3.90
C PHE A 386 -8.77 9.54 3.71
N ILE A 387 -8.20 9.37 2.52
CA ILE A 387 -7.44 8.16 2.18
C ILE A 387 -5.92 8.35 2.25
N GLY A 388 -5.46 9.60 2.24
CA GLY A 388 -4.06 9.96 2.18
C GLY A 388 -3.26 9.65 3.44
N GLY A 389 -1.97 9.93 3.31
CA GLY A 389 -0.96 9.79 4.34
C GLY A 389 -0.44 8.37 4.51
N CYS A 390 0.33 8.17 5.58
CA CYS A 390 0.83 6.84 5.93
C CYS A 390 -0.34 5.86 6.18
N GLY A 391 -0.36 4.76 5.41
CA GLY A 391 -1.39 3.72 5.47
C GLY A 391 -1.23 2.73 6.63
N ALA A 392 -0.11 2.77 7.36
CA ALA A 392 0.21 1.84 8.44
C ALA A 392 -0.89 1.81 9.52
N GLY A 393 -1.46 0.63 9.76
CA GLY A 393 -2.56 0.44 10.69
C GLY A 393 -3.91 1.02 10.26
N ARG A 394 -4.04 1.44 8.99
CA ARG A 394 -5.26 1.98 8.38
C ARG A 394 -5.68 1.23 7.12
N PHE A 395 -4.86 1.22 6.08
CA PHE A 395 -5.13 0.45 4.86
C PHE A 395 -4.20 -0.75 4.72
N TYR A 396 -3.20 -0.81 5.58
CA TYR A 396 -2.02 -1.63 5.44
C TYR A 396 -1.61 -2.22 6.79
N MET A 397 -1.17 -3.47 6.77
CA MET A 397 -0.45 -4.13 7.86
C MET A 397 0.48 -5.22 7.33
N SER A 398 1.36 -5.75 8.17
CA SER A 398 2.20 -6.89 7.83
C SER A 398 2.00 -8.09 8.73
N VAL A 399 2.27 -9.27 8.17
CA VAL A 399 2.35 -10.56 8.86
C VAL A 399 3.76 -11.10 8.67
N GLU A 400 4.41 -11.46 9.76
CA GLU A 400 5.75 -12.04 9.75
C GLU A 400 5.73 -13.57 9.56
N PRO A 401 6.87 -14.20 9.26
CA PRO A 401 6.92 -15.64 8.97
C PRO A 401 6.37 -16.53 10.09
N ASN A 402 6.43 -16.09 11.34
CA ASN A 402 5.90 -16.79 12.52
C ASN A 402 4.45 -16.38 12.88
N GLY A 403 3.81 -15.55 12.06
CA GLY A 403 2.45 -15.06 12.25
C GLY A 403 2.34 -13.73 13.00
N ASP A 404 3.45 -13.15 13.46
CA ASP A 404 3.40 -11.88 14.19
C ASP A 404 2.86 -10.73 13.32
N LEU A 405 2.01 -9.91 13.93
CA LEU A 405 1.33 -8.81 13.24
C LEU A 405 2.00 -7.48 13.57
N TYR A 406 2.33 -6.68 12.54
CA TYR A 406 2.86 -5.32 12.70
C TYR A 406 2.09 -4.30 11.86
N PRO A 407 2.15 -3.00 12.20
CA PRO A 407 1.38 -2.00 11.46
C PRO A 407 1.82 -1.81 10.01
N CYS A 408 3.06 -2.21 9.70
CA CYS A 408 3.70 -2.03 8.39
C CYS A 408 5.05 -2.79 8.39
N VAL A 409 5.50 -3.32 7.24
CA VAL A 409 6.80 -4.04 7.11
C VAL A 409 8.03 -3.27 7.54
N PHE A 410 7.97 -1.94 7.59
CA PHE A 410 9.11 -1.09 7.96
C PHE A 410 9.18 -0.77 9.45
N PHE A 411 8.25 -1.27 10.27
CA PHE A 411 8.38 -1.21 11.71
C PHE A 411 9.38 -2.29 12.17
N PRO A 412 10.32 -1.97 13.07
CA PRO A 412 11.20 -2.99 13.63
C PRO A 412 10.39 -3.99 14.46
N HIS A 413 10.91 -5.22 14.58
CA HIS A 413 10.26 -6.33 15.28
C HIS A 413 10.37 -6.21 16.82
N ASP A 414 10.17 -4.99 17.32
CA ASP A 414 10.17 -4.66 18.73
C ASP A 414 8.83 -5.07 19.36
N SER A 415 8.88 -5.62 20.58
CA SER A 415 7.67 -6.02 21.32
C SER A 415 6.70 -4.86 21.58
N ALA A 416 7.18 -3.62 21.60
CA ALA A 416 6.36 -2.42 21.74
C ALA A 416 5.52 -2.09 20.49
N LEU A 417 5.87 -2.68 19.34
CA LEU A 417 5.22 -2.47 18.06
C LEU A 417 4.40 -3.66 17.57
N LYS A 418 4.62 -4.84 18.15
CA LYS A 418 3.83 -6.05 17.88
C LYS A 418 2.35 -5.80 18.22
N LEU A 419 1.48 -6.11 17.26
CA LEU A 419 0.04 -5.96 17.38
C LEU A 419 -0.65 -7.19 17.97
N GLY A 420 -0.08 -8.36 17.73
CA GLY A 420 -0.62 -9.68 18.06
C GLY A 420 0.07 -10.76 17.21
N ASN A 421 -0.50 -11.96 17.17
CA ASN A 421 -0.12 -13.06 16.29
C ASN A 421 -1.35 -13.64 15.59
N LEU A 422 -1.27 -13.82 14.26
CA LEU A 422 -2.37 -14.27 13.41
C LEU A 422 -2.93 -15.65 13.79
N MET A 423 -2.11 -16.51 14.39
CA MET A 423 -2.49 -17.88 14.77
C MET A 423 -3.05 -17.96 16.20
N GLU A 424 -2.80 -16.94 17.02
CA GLU A 424 -3.13 -16.94 18.46
C GLU A 424 -4.28 -15.98 18.80
N ASP A 425 -4.34 -14.84 18.13
CA ASP A 425 -5.27 -13.75 18.41
C ASP A 425 -6.42 -13.69 17.39
N ASP A 426 -7.56 -13.12 17.81
CA ASP A 426 -8.64 -12.78 16.87
C ASP A 426 -8.21 -11.57 16.01
N PHE A 427 -7.99 -11.81 14.73
CA PHE A 427 -7.53 -10.81 13.78
C PHE A 427 -8.46 -9.58 13.67
N GLU A 428 -9.78 -9.77 13.76
CA GLU A 428 -10.73 -8.66 13.70
C GLU A 428 -10.68 -7.83 14.98
N GLU A 429 -10.55 -8.45 16.15
CA GLU A 429 -10.36 -7.74 17.42
C GLU A 429 -9.04 -6.97 17.44
N VAL A 430 -7.94 -7.58 16.97
CA VAL A 430 -6.64 -6.88 16.82
C VAL A 430 -6.81 -5.66 15.93
N TRP A 431 -7.43 -5.80 14.76
CA TRP A 431 -7.65 -4.67 13.86
C TRP A 431 -8.52 -3.58 14.51
N LYS A 432 -9.56 -3.96 15.24
CA LYS A 432 -10.55 -3.03 15.78
C LYS A 432 -10.09 -2.30 17.03
N ASP A 433 -9.58 -3.03 18.01
CA ASP A 433 -9.46 -2.58 19.40
C ASP A 433 -8.00 -2.33 19.84
N ASN A 434 -7.00 -2.64 18.99
CA ASN A 434 -5.60 -2.46 19.33
C ASN A 434 -5.23 -0.98 19.57
N GLN A 435 -4.54 -0.74 20.69
CA GLN A 435 -4.17 0.61 21.16
C GLN A 435 -3.10 1.28 20.30
N LEU A 436 -2.16 0.52 19.75
CA LEU A 436 -1.14 1.04 18.85
C LEU A 436 -1.78 1.50 17.53
N LEU A 437 -2.67 0.68 16.95
CA LEU A 437 -3.44 1.05 15.77
C LEU A 437 -4.28 2.31 16.02
N SER A 438 -4.93 2.39 17.18
CA SER A 438 -5.71 3.57 17.57
C SER A 438 -4.87 4.85 17.61
N LYS A 439 -3.60 4.77 18.04
CA LYS A 439 -2.65 5.90 17.98
C LYS A 439 -2.26 6.24 16.55
N LEU A 440 -1.93 5.26 15.71
CA LEU A 440 -1.54 5.49 14.31
C LEU A 440 -2.66 6.10 13.46
N ARG A 441 -3.91 5.76 13.78
CA ARG A 441 -5.13 6.28 13.14
C ARG A 441 -5.44 7.73 13.52
N ASN A 442 -4.90 8.22 14.64
CA ASN A 442 -5.18 9.56 15.15
C ASN A 442 -4.08 10.54 14.74
N LYS A 443 -4.36 11.43 13.78
CA LYS A 443 -3.40 12.43 13.30
C LYS A 443 -3.27 13.65 14.24
N GLU A 444 -4.25 13.88 15.11
CA GLU A 444 -4.28 15.02 16.04
C GLU A 444 -3.25 14.90 17.18
N ILE A 445 -2.72 13.70 17.42
CA ILE A 445 -1.76 13.44 18.50
C ILE A 445 -0.30 13.40 18.02
N LEU A 446 -0.06 13.72 16.75
CA LEU A 446 1.28 13.82 16.19
C LEU A 446 2.06 14.96 16.86
N LYS A 447 3.36 14.75 17.06
CA LYS A 447 4.27 15.72 17.68
C LYS A 447 5.05 16.50 16.63
N GLY A 448 5.56 17.66 17.04
CA GLY A 448 6.37 18.53 16.17
C GLY A 448 5.57 19.06 14.99
N HIS A 449 6.25 19.45 13.91
CA HIS A 449 5.58 20.07 12.76
C HIS A 449 4.51 19.19 12.13
N CYS A 450 4.63 17.85 12.22
CA CYS A 450 3.61 16.96 11.68
C CYS A 450 2.24 17.10 12.37
N GLY A 451 2.18 17.55 13.63
CA GLY A 451 0.91 17.83 14.33
C GLY A 451 0.35 19.21 14.01
N ASP A 452 1.21 20.20 13.81
CA ASP A 452 0.80 21.60 13.56
C ASP A 452 0.53 21.90 12.07
N CYS A 453 0.91 21.00 11.16
CA CYS A 453 0.81 21.19 9.71
C CYS A 453 -0.63 21.06 9.21
N GLU A 454 -1.07 21.99 8.35
CA GLU A 454 -2.40 21.96 7.73
C GLU A 454 -2.64 20.69 6.89
N SER A 455 -1.59 20.14 6.27
CA SER A 455 -1.63 18.91 5.46
C SER A 455 -1.46 17.62 6.27
N HIS A 456 -1.62 17.63 7.61
CA HIS A 456 -1.36 16.44 8.45
C HIS A 456 -2.29 15.25 8.13
N ASN A 457 -3.49 15.49 7.59
CA ASN A 457 -4.44 14.43 7.24
C ASN A 457 -4.07 13.75 5.91
N ILE A 458 -3.56 14.51 4.93
CA ILE A 458 -3.12 13.98 3.64
C ILE A 458 -1.71 13.38 3.66
N CYS A 459 -0.87 13.79 4.61
CA CYS A 459 0.53 13.36 4.72
C CYS A 459 0.78 12.75 6.10
N GLY A 460 0.86 13.61 7.13
CA GLY A 460 1.15 13.21 8.50
C GLY A 460 2.51 12.53 8.71
N GLY A 461 3.37 12.43 7.69
CA GLY A 461 4.68 11.80 7.72
C GLY A 461 4.68 10.27 7.89
N CYS A 462 5.79 9.62 7.52
CA CYS A 462 5.97 8.18 7.68
C CYS A 462 6.16 7.82 9.17
N ARG A 463 5.26 6.99 9.69
CA ARG A 463 5.27 6.58 11.11
C ARG A 463 6.39 5.60 11.43
N ALA A 464 6.75 4.74 10.47
CA ALA A 464 7.90 3.85 10.59
C ALA A 464 9.23 4.63 10.64
N ARG A 465 9.42 5.66 9.80
CA ARG A 465 10.61 6.54 9.89
C ARG A 465 10.67 7.29 11.20
N ALA A 466 9.55 7.85 11.66
CA ALA A 466 9.48 8.53 12.95
C ALA A 466 9.94 7.59 14.08
N TYR A 467 9.48 6.34 14.10
CA TYR A 467 9.92 5.36 15.08
C TYR A 467 11.39 4.98 14.94
N ASN A 468 11.84 4.57 13.75
CA ASN A 468 13.22 4.10 13.57
C ASN A 468 14.28 5.18 13.89
N TYR A 469 13.96 6.46 13.70
CA TYR A 469 14.89 7.55 14.07
C TYR A 469 14.76 8.04 15.52
N PHE A 470 13.58 7.95 16.13
CA PHE A 470 13.31 8.61 17.43
C PHE A 470 12.77 7.70 18.53
N GLY A 471 12.48 6.43 18.24
CA GLY A 471 11.81 5.49 19.14
C GLY A 471 10.36 5.85 19.45
N ASP A 472 9.73 6.73 18.65
CA ASP A 472 8.40 7.26 18.93
C ASP A 472 7.57 7.39 17.63
N ILE A 473 6.49 6.61 17.54
CA ILE A 473 5.58 6.62 16.39
C ILE A 473 4.88 7.98 16.18
N LEU A 474 4.82 8.82 17.22
CA LEU A 474 4.21 10.13 17.16
C LEU A 474 5.21 11.25 16.81
N ALA A 475 6.50 10.94 16.74
CA ALA A 475 7.52 11.92 16.37
C ALA A 475 7.31 12.46 14.94
N PRO A 476 7.83 13.65 14.63
CA PRO A 476 7.83 14.16 13.26
C PRO A 476 8.63 13.25 12.33
N ASP A 477 8.21 13.14 11.06
CA ASP A 477 9.02 12.42 10.05
C ASP A 477 10.22 13.29 9.64
N PRO A 478 11.46 12.87 9.91
CA PRO A 478 12.64 13.68 9.66
C PRO A 478 12.95 13.86 8.17
N GLY A 479 12.26 13.13 7.28
CA GLY A 479 12.42 13.29 5.83
C GLY A 479 11.73 14.54 5.25
N CYS A 480 10.87 15.22 6.03
CA CYS A 480 10.14 16.41 5.59
C CYS A 480 11.00 17.67 5.67
N ILE A 481 10.90 18.57 4.67
CA ILE A 481 11.64 19.84 4.63
C ILE A 481 11.35 20.75 5.84
N ASN A 482 10.15 20.62 6.42
CA ASN A 482 9.75 21.39 7.59
C ASN A 482 10.29 20.82 8.92
N ASN A 483 10.86 19.61 8.91
CA ASN A 483 11.48 18.95 10.06
C ASN A 483 13.02 18.99 9.98
N ASN A 484 13.58 20.04 9.36
CA ASN A 484 15.04 20.18 9.17
C ASN A 484 15.83 20.22 10.49
N LYS A 485 15.23 20.73 11.57
CA LYS A 485 15.87 20.75 12.89
C LYS A 485 16.11 19.34 13.40
N GLU A 486 15.11 18.47 13.28
CA GLU A 486 15.15 17.07 13.67
C GLU A 486 16.12 16.29 12.78
N TRP A 487 16.10 16.53 11.46
CA TRP A 487 17.08 15.98 10.53
C TRP A 487 18.53 16.33 10.91
N ASN A 488 18.80 17.62 11.20
CA ASN A 488 20.14 18.05 11.60
C ASN A 488 20.61 17.41 12.91
N LYS A 489 19.67 17.17 13.85
CA LYS A 489 19.97 16.45 15.09
C LYS A 489 20.33 14.99 14.82
N ILE A 490 19.61 14.29 13.95
CA ILE A 490 19.98 12.92 13.54
C ILE A 490 21.38 12.92 12.94
N ARG A 491 21.60 13.80 11.95
CA ARG A 491 22.86 13.88 11.21
C ARG A 491 24.07 14.16 12.10
N SER A 492 23.92 14.91 13.20
CA SER A 492 25.04 15.16 14.12
C SER A 492 25.51 13.94 14.91
N HIS A 493 24.68 12.89 14.99
CA HIS A 493 24.97 11.64 15.72
C HIS A 493 25.30 10.47 14.79
N LEU A 494 25.05 10.61 13.48
CA LEU A 494 25.47 9.60 12.51
C LEU A 494 27.00 9.57 12.38
N PRO A 495 27.61 8.39 12.17
CA PRO A 495 29.04 8.27 11.93
C PRO A 495 29.48 9.22 10.82
N LYS A 496 30.52 10.03 11.07
CA LYS A 496 31.04 11.00 10.09
C LYS A 496 31.77 10.35 8.92
N GLU A 497 32.27 9.13 9.08
CA GLU A 497 33.07 8.46 8.07
C GLU A 497 32.20 7.76 7.04
N THR A 498 31.49 8.58 6.28
CA THR A 498 31.10 8.22 4.93
C THR A 498 32.24 8.68 4.02
N LYS A 499 33.04 7.74 3.50
CA LYS A 499 34.10 8.08 2.53
C LYS A 499 33.48 8.17 1.16
N GLN A 500 33.69 9.28 0.48
CA GLN A 500 33.32 9.38 -0.92
C GLN A 500 34.35 8.60 -1.75
N LEU A 501 33.88 7.62 -2.52
CA LEU A 501 34.67 6.87 -3.48
C LEU A 501 34.97 7.77 -4.69
N ASN A 502 35.96 7.38 -5.50
CA ASN A 502 36.46 8.20 -6.60
C ASN A 502 35.42 8.40 -7.73
N ASP A 503 34.40 7.56 -7.78
CA ASP A 503 33.25 7.63 -8.67
C ASP A 503 32.10 8.51 -8.13
N GLY A 504 32.23 9.02 -6.90
CA GLY A 504 31.24 9.89 -6.25
C GLY A 504 30.27 9.18 -5.31
N SER A 505 30.27 7.85 -5.25
CA SER A 505 29.45 7.05 -4.33
C SER A 505 29.97 7.09 -2.89
N LEU A 506 29.14 6.67 -1.93
CA LEU A 506 29.39 6.78 -0.49
C LEU A 506 29.70 5.42 0.14
N PHE A 507 30.94 5.23 0.60
CA PHE A 507 31.39 4.09 1.40
C PHE A 507 31.14 4.34 2.89
N ILE A 508 30.39 3.45 3.54
CA ILE A 508 30.25 3.42 5.01
C ILE A 508 31.11 2.26 5.53
N ASP A 509 32.09 2.57 6.38
CA ASP A 509 32.87 1.54 7.07
C ASP A 509 32.05 0.94 8.22
N LEU A 510 31.47 -0.25 7.99
CA LEU A 510 30.66 -0.96 8.98
C LEU A 510 31.49 -1.63 10.10
N ASN A 511 32.83 -1.56 10.06
CA ASN A 511 33.71 -2.26 10.98
C ASN A 511 34.57 -1.34 11.87
N SER A 512 34.39 -0.02 11.83
CA SER A 512 35.12 0.88 12.74
C SER A 512 34.52 0.83 14.15
N LYS A 513 34.96 -0.12 14.98
CA LYS A 513 34.76 -0.11 16.44
C LYS A 513 35.72 0.83 17.13
#